data_AF-A4NVY4-F1
#
_entry.id   AF-A4NVY4-F1
#
_cell.length_a   1.000
_cell.length_b   1.000
_cell.length_c   1.000
_cell.angle_alpha   90.00
_cell.angle_beta   90.00
_cell.angle_gamma   90.00
#
_symmetry.space_group_name_H-M   'P 1'
#
loop_
_entity.id
_entity.type
_entity.pdbx_description
1 polymer ?
#
loop_
_entity_poly.entity_id
_entity_poly.type
_entity_poly.pdbx_seq_one_letter_code
_entity_poly.pdbx_strand_id
1 'polypeptide(L)' 'MDRDGKVGSSSSPRRYFCLQCHVSQANVDPIVPNDFKPMKGYGN' A
#
# COMPACT_ATOMS: atom_id res chain seq x y z
N MET A 1 -4.56 14.87 -2.94
CA MET A 1 -5.91 15.01 -2.38
C MET A 1 -5.83 15.24 -0.88
N ASP A 2 -6.45 16.30 -0.40
CA ASP A 2 -6.58 16.59 1.03
C ASP A 2 -7.71 15.75 1.68
N ARG A 3 -8.04 16.07 2.93
CA ARG A 3 -9.10 15.38 3.69
C ARG A 3 -10.49 15.56 3.05
N ASP A 4 -10.72 16.69 2.39
CA ASP A 4 -12.00 17.04 1.79
C ASP A 4 -12.06 16.66 0.30
N GLY A 5 -11.05 15.91 -0.18
CA GLY A 5 -10.99 15.40 -1.54
C GLY A 5 -10.42 16.38 -2.58
N LYS A 6 -9.98 17.58 -2.19
CA LYS A 6 -9.44 18.56 -3.15
C LYS A 6 -8.04 18.15 -3.62
N VAL A 7 -7.80 18.24 -4.92
CA VAL A 7 -6.49 17.95 -5.52
C VAL A 7 -5.57 19.15 -5.31
N GLY A 8 -4.37 18.90 -4.80
CA GLY A 8 -3.34 19.92 -4.59
C GLY A 8 -2.18 19.75 -5.58
N SER A 9 -1.33 20.77 -5.70
CA SER A 9 -0.13 20.76 -6.54
C SER A 9 1.02 19.92 -5.97
N SER A 10 0.92 19.51 -4.70
CA SER A 10 1.93 18.72 -4.00
C SER A 10 1.30 17.54 -3.25
N SER A 11 2.15 16.67 -2.70
CA SER A 11 1.73 15.56 -1.85
C SER A 11 0.96 16.08 -0.63
N SER A 12 -0.20 15.49 -0.37
CA SER A 12 -1.01 15.80 0.81
C SER A 12 -0.26 15.47 2.10
N PRO A 13 -0.37 16.28 3.17
CA PRO A 13 0.18 15.95 4.48
C PRO A 13 -0.23 14.56 4.99
N ARG A 14 -1.44 14.10 4.63
CA ARG A 14 -1.97 12.76 4.97
C ARG A 14 -1.19 11.59 4.34
N ARG A 15 -0.34 11.87 3.34
CA ARG A 15 0.45 10.88 2.61
C ARG A 15 1.95 11.21 2.62
N TYR A 16 2.37 12.20 3.41
CA TYR A 16 3.77 12.63 3.45
C TYR A 16 4.67 11.54 4.04
N PHE A 17 4.19 10.86 5.09
CA PHE A 17 4.88 9.75 5.72
C PHE A 17 4.58 8.42 4.99
N CYS A 18 5.21 8.24 3.84
CA CYS A 18 4.96 7.10 2.94
C CYS A 18 5.13 5.71 3.59
N LEU A 19 6.06 5.58 4.54
CA LEU A 19 6.33 4.32 5.25
C LEU A 19 5.21 3.89 6.22
N GLN A 20 4.21 4.74 6.45
CA GLN A 20 3.00 4.32 7.18
C GLN A 20 2.13 3.36 6.35
N CYS A 21 2.32 3.33 5.02
CA CYS A 21 1.54 2.47 4.12
C CYS A 21 2.40 1.56 3.25
N HIS A 22 3.57 2.02 2.82
CA HIS A 22 4.50 1.23 2.01
C HIS A 22 5.55 0.56 2.88
N VAL A 23 5.66 -0.76 2.76
CA VAL A 23 6.63 -1.58 3.51
C VAL A 23 7.64 -2.21 2.57
N SER A 24 8.90 -2.28 2.98
CA SER A 24 9.92 -3.08 2.29
C SER A 24 9.64 -4.58 2.48
N GLN A 25 10.06 -5.40 1.53
CA GLN A 25 9.98 -6.86 1.63
C GLN A 25 11.40 -7.44 1.62
N ALA A 26 11.65 -8.40 2.51
CA ALA A 26 12.91 -9.14 2.52
C ALA A 26 12.84 -10.31 1.53
N ASN A 27 13.97 -10.70 0.95
CA ASN A 27 14.06 -11.84 0.05
C ASN A 27 14.17 -13.15 0.85
N VAL A 28 13.05 -13.56 1.44
CA VAL A 28 12.94 -14.78 2.27
C VAL A 28 11.61 -15.48 1.99
N ASP A 29 11.58 -16.79 2.19
CA ASP A 29 10.36 -17.56 2.07
C ASP A 29 9.39 -17.26 3.23
N PRO A 30 8.07 -17.28 3.00
CA PRO A 30 7.08 -17.19 4.07
C PRO A 30 7.26 -18.32 5.09
N ILE A 31 7.12 -18.01 6.38
CA ILE A 31 7.26 -18.99 7.46
C ILE A 31 6.19 -20.10 7.37
N VAL A 32 5.00 -19.75 6.88
CA VAL A 32 3.88 -20.67 6.64
C VAL A 32 3.12 -20.25 5.36
N PRO A 33 2.44 -21.17 4.66
CA PRO A 33 1.59 -20.85 3.51
C PRO A 33 0.43 -19.89 3.86
N ASN A 34 -0.04 -19.11 2.88
CA ASN A 34 -1.18 -18.21 3.00
C ASN A 34 -2.27 -18.58 1.98
N ASP A 35 -3.48 -18.86 2.46
CA ASP A 35 -4.64 -19.27 1.63
C ASP A 35 -5.47 -18.07 1.12
N PHE A 36 -5.00 -16.85 1.28
CA PHE A 36 -5.67 -15.64 0.79
C PHE A 36 -5.89 -15.71 -0.73
N LYS A 37 -7.12 -15.40 -1.16
CA LYS A 37 -7.51 -15.31 -2.57
C LYS A 37 -7.82 -13.86 -2.95
N PRO A 38 -7.06 -13.24 -3.85
CA PRO A 38 -7.33 -11.88 -4.29
C PRO A 38 -8.57 -11.81 -5.21
N MET A 39 -9.05 -10.59 -5.46
CA MET A 39 -10.08 -10.38 -6.47
C MET A 39 -9.55 -10.72 -7.87
N LYS A 40 -10.45 -11.14 -8.76
CA LYS A 40 -10.12 -11.46 -10.14
C LYS A 40 -9.35 -10.29 -10.80
N GLY A 41 -8.18 -10.58 -11.36
CA GLY A 41 -7.31 -9.59 -12.02
C GLY A 41 -6.27 -8.94 -11.11
N TYR A 42 -6.17 -9.35 -9.84
CA TYR A 42 -5.15 -8.89 -8.90
C TYR A 42 -4.43 -10.11 -8.30
N GLY A 43 -3.11 -10.06 -8.16
CA GLY A 43 -2.32 -11.08 -7.44
C GLY A 43 -2.34 -12.49 -8.07
N ASN A 44 -1.71 -12.62 -9.25
CA ASN A 44 -1.61 -13.83 -10.09
C ASN A 44 -2.94 -14.40 -10.61
#